data_AF-A0A258KK55-F1
#
_entry.id   AF-A0A258KK55-F1
#
_cell.length_a   1.000
_cell.length_b   1.000
_cell.length_c   1.000
_cell.angle_alpha   90.00
_cell.angle_beta   90.00
_cell.angle_gamma   90.00
#
_symmetry.space_group_name_H-M   'P 1'
#
loop_
_entity.id
_entity.type
_entity.pdbx_description
1 polymer ?
#
loop_
_entity_poly.entity_id
_entity_poly.type
_entity_poly.pdbx_seq_one_letter_code
_entity_poly.pdbx_strand_id
1 'polypeptide(L)'
;MNSDYRTIYLLVLLCLTRGITTYSQVQNDVLIEQILESMAPELSEDHDYSEISERLNHYRRSPLNINLASKDQLHELFFISPVQVKSILSHREENGLFMDVLELQSVPGFDPQTLRWLLNFIVVLPPAELKSVSFKKLIMKSEHDLMLRFGQVLERQSGFSSSNLGADGSYLGSAMRMFTRYRYNYSNVLFASLNMEKDAGEPLSF
;
A
#
# COMPACT_ATOMS: atom_id res chain seq x y z
N MET A 1 -25.76 31.48 27.74
CA MET A 1 -25.89 30.37 26.78
C MET A 1 -24.90 30.39 25.60
N ASN A 2 -23.96 31.35 25.47
CA ASN A 2 -22.94 31.37 24.40
C ASN A 2 -21.53 30.92 24.84
N SER A 3 -21.32 30.71 26.14
CA SER A 3 -20.01 30.34 26.70
C SER A 3 -19.68 28.86 26.47
N ASP A 4 -20.69 27.99 26.53
CA ASP A 4 -20.52 26.54 26.52
C ASP A 4 -20.13 26.01 25.14
N TYR A 5 -20.58 26.67 24.06
CA TYR A 5 -20.16 26.29 22.70
C TYR A 5 -18.71 26.68 22.41
N ARG A 6 -18.22 27.80 22.96
CA ARG A 6 -16.83 28.25 22.78
C ARG A 6 -15.83 27.30 23.45
N THR A 7 -16.18 26.78 24.62
CA THR A 7 -15.34 25.80 25.33
C THR A 7 -15.34 24.45 24.62
N ILE A 8 -16.46 24.03 24.03
CA ILE A 8 -16.53 22.81 23.19
C ILE A 8 -15.68 22.97 21.92
N TYR A 9 -15.77 24.10 21.21
CA TYR A 9 -14.92 24.35 20.04
C TYR A 9 -13.43 24.37 20.39
N LEU A 10 -13.05 24.95 21.54
CA LEU A 10 -11.67 24.95 22.03
C LEU A 10 -11.18 23.54 22.39
N LEU A 11 -12.03 22.70 22.99
CA LEU A 11 -11.71 21.30 23.31
C LEU A 11 -11.54 20.45 22.05
N VAL A 12 -12.40 20.64 21.04
CA VAL A 12 -12.29 19.96 19.74
C VAL A 12 -11.01 20.39 19.00
N LEU A 13 -10.69 21.68 19.02
CA LEU A 13 -9.46 22.21 18.42
C LEU A 13 -8.20 21.66 19.11
N LEU A 14 -8.21 21.56 20.45
CA LEU A 14 -7.10 21.01 21.23
C LEU A 14 -6.89 19.50 20.97
N CYS A 15 -7.98 18.76 20.74
CA CYS A 15 -7.92 17.32 20.42
C CYS A 15 -7.33 17.06 19.02
N LEU A 16 -7.54 17.98 18.06
CA LEU A 16 -6.95 17.93 16.71
C LEU A 16 -5.46 18.28 16.69
N THR A 17 -4.95 18.98 17.71
CA THR A 17 -3.52 19.33 17.82
C THR A 17 -2.63 18.26 18.46
N ARG A 18 -3.18 17.09 18.82
CA ARG A 18 -2.34 15.90 19.06
C ARG A 18 -1.79 15.41 17.73
N GLY A 19 -0.72 16.09 17.28
CA GLY A 19 0.06 15.70 16.13
C GLY A 19 0.51 14.25 16.31
N ILE A 20 -0.09 13.37 15.52
CA ILE A 20 0.48 12.04 15.29
C ILE A 20 1.75 12.33 14.50
N THR A 21 2.90 12.29 15.16
CA THR A 21 4.19 12.35 14.49
C THR A 21 4.34 11.06 13.68
N THR A 22 3.82 11.06 12.46
CA THR A 22 4.07 10.00 11.50
C THR A 22 5.46 10.24 10.90
N TYR A 23 6.40 9.38 11.25
CA TYR A 23 7.64 9.25 10.50
C TYR A 23 7.29 8.58 9.17
N SER A 24 7.02 9.38 8.14
CA SER A 24 7.09 8.88 6.76
C SER A 24 8.56 8.84 6.37
N GLN A 25 9.28 7.82 6.82
CA GLN A 25 10.56 7.50 6.23
C GLN A 25 10.28 6.83 4.90
N VAL A 26 10.69 7.47 3.80
CA VAL A 26 11.04 6.71 2.59
C VAL A 26 12.23 5.87 3.04
N GLN A 27 11.96 4.64 3.43
CA GLN A 27 13.01 3.65 3.65
C GLN A 27 13.69 3.50 2.30
N ASN A 28 14.80 4.21 2.07
CA ASN A 28 15.70 3.88 0.98
C ASN A 28 16.11 2.44 1.23
N ASP A 29 15.53 1.55 0.44
CA ASP A 29 15.70 0.12 0.61
C ASP A 29 17.03 -0.28 0.02
N VAL A 30 18.08 -0.05 0.80
CA VAL A 30 19.43 -0.52 0.53
C VAL A 30 19.44 -1.99 0.11
N LEU A 31 18.54 -2.81 0.66
CA LEU A 31 18.37 -4.21 0.26
C LEU A 31 17.86 -4.37 -1.19
N ILE A 32 16.80 -3.65 -1.57
CA ILE A 32 16.22 -3.75 -2.92
C ILE A 32 17.20 -3.18 -3.93
N GLU A 33 17.84 -2.05 -3.62
CA GLU A 33 18.91 -1.49 -4.46
C GLU A 33 20.05 -2.49 -4.66
N GLN A 34 20.52 -3.16 -3.59
CA GLN A 34 21.54 -4.20 -3.69
C GLN A 34 21.11 -5.38 -4.55
N ILE A 35 19.85 -5.82 -4.45
CA ILE A 35 19.30 -6.89 -5.28
C ILE A 35 19.30 -6.43 -6.75
N LEU A 36 18.78 -5.25 -7.04
CA LEU A 36 18.71 -4.71 -8.41
C LEU A 36 20.11 -4.54 -9.01
N GLU A 37 21.06 -4.00 -8.25
CA GLU A 37 22.45 -3.84 -8.71
C GLU A 37 23.11 -5.19 -9.01
N SER A 38 22.86 -6.21 -8.16
CA SER A 38 23.39 -7.56 -8.40
C SER A 38 22.79 -8.25 -9.61
N MET A 39 21.54 -7.93 -9.97
CA MET A 39 20.80 -8.50 -11.09
C MET A 39 20.97 -7.70 -12.38
N ALA A 40 21.45 -6.46 -12.30
CA ALA A 40 21.66 -5.58 -13.46
C ALA A 40 22.44 -6.24 -14.63
N PRO A 41 23.45 -7.11 -14.42
CA PRO A 41 24.13 -7.78 -15.53
C PRO A 41 23.28 -8.82 -16.28
N GLU A 42 22.26 -9.38 -15.62
CA GLU A 42 21.38 -10.41 -16.18
C GLU A 42 20.09 -9.83 -16.77
N LEU A 43 19.71 -8.63 -16.33
CA LEU A 43 18.56 -7.90 -16.85
C LEU A 43 18.89 -7.28 -18.21
N SER A 44 18.05 -7.51 -19.23
CA SER A 44 18.12 -6.76 -20.48
C SER A 44 17.76 -5.30 -20.27
N GLU A 45 18.29 -4.39 -21.10
CA GLU A 45 18.06 -2.93 -21.02
C GLU A 45 16.58 -2.51 -21.03
N ASP A 46 15.67 -3.40 -21.43
CA ASP A 46 14.22 -3.18 -21.50
C ASP A 46 13.46 -3.38 -20.16
N HIS A 47 14.13 -3.79 -19.07
CA HIS A 47 13.44 -4.00 -17.79
C HIS A 47 13.17 -2.67 -17.06
N ASP A 48 11.91 -2.45 -16.67
CA ASP A 48 11.53 -1.32 -15.82
C ASP A 48 11.91 -1.61 -14.35
N TYR A 49 13.08 -1.11 -13.93
CA TYR A 49 13.55 -1.18 -12.55
C TYR A 49 12.52 -0.66 -11.53
N SER A 50 11.68 0.30 -11.94
CA SER A 50 10.63 0.85 -11.09
C SER A 50 9.58 -0.22 -10.78
N GLU A 51 9.17 -1.00 -11.79
CA GLU A 51 8.21 -2.09 -11.63
C GLU A 51 8.76 -3.19 -10.72
N ILE A 52 10.02 -3.59 -10.92
CA ILE A 52 10.67 -4.61 -10.10
C ILE A 52 10.77 -4.15 -8.64
N SER A 53 11.17 -2.88 -8.43
CA SER A 53 11.25 -2.30 -7.09
C SER A 53 9.89 -2.25 -6.40
N GLU A 54 8.83 -1.85 -7.10
CA GLU A 54 7.47 -1.82 -6.57
C GLU A 54 7.00 -3.22 -6.17
N ARG A 55 7.29 -4.22 -7.01
CA ARG A 55 6.99 -5.65 -6.76
C ARG A 55 7.68 -6.19 -5.51
N LEU A 56 8.99 -5.95 -5.39
CA LEU A 56 9.76 -6.39 -4.22
C LEU A 56 9.28 -5.68 -2.95
N ASN A 57 8.96 -4.39 -3.04
CA ASN A 57 8.35 -3.63 -1.94
C ASN A 57 6.98 -4.19 -1.53
N HIS A 58 6.18 -4.68 -2.49
CA HIS A 58 4.93 -5.36 -2.19
C HIS A 58 5.16 -6.64 -1.38
N TYR A 59 6.03 -7.54 -1.84
CA TYR A 59 6.30 -8.80 -1.13
C TYR A 59 7.01 -8.60 0.20
N ARG A 60 7.74 -7.51 0.39
CA ARG A 60 8.31 -7.19 1.70
C ARG A 60 7.24 -6.81 2.73
N ARG A 61 6.21 -6.06 2.31
CA ARG A 61 5.05 -5.70 3.16
C ARG A 61 4.11 -6.88 3.38
N SER A 62 3.93 -7.69 2.34
CA SER A 62 3.10 -8.89 2.32
C SER A 62 3.91 -10.11 1.83
N PRO A 63 4.69 -10.74 2.73
CA PRO A 63 5.53 -11.88 2.37
C PRO A 63 4.76 -13.04 1.76
N LEU A 64 5.36 -13.63 0.74
CA LEU A 64 4.81 -14.77 0.03
C LEU A 64 4.94 -16.03 0.89
N ASN A 65 3.86 -16.78 1.04
CA ASN A 65 3.93 -18.07 1.72
C ASN A 65 4.49 -19.13 0.77
N ILE A 66 5.71 -19.62 1.03
CA ILE A 66 6.40 -20.59 0.15
C ILE A 66 5.61 -21.90 -0.06
N ASN A 67 4.81 -22.29 0.94
CA ASN A 67 3.99 -23.50 0.91
C ASN A 67 2.73 -23.37 0.05
N LEU A 68 2.27 -22.14 -0.21
CA LEU A 68 1.05 -21.85 -0.98
C LEU A 68 1.33 -21.14 -2.29
N ALA A 69 2.50 -20.52 -2.44
CA ALA A 69 2.87 -19.74 -3.60
C ALA A 69 2.68 -20.52 -4.89
N SER A 70 2.09 -19.86 -5.89
CA SER A 70 2.07 -20.39 -7.25
C SER A 70 3.45 -20.25 -7.90
N LYS A 71 3.67 -21.01 -8.99
CA LYS A 71 4.87 -20.87 -9.81
C LYS A 71 5.05 -19.43 -10.29
N ASP A 72 3.98 -18.80 -10.75
CA ASP A 72 4.01 -17.43 -11.28
C ASP A 72 4.39 -16.43 -10.18
N GLN A 73 3.80 -16.56 -8.98
CA GLN A 73 4.14 -15.71 -7.83
C GLN A 73 5.60 -15.84 -7.40
N LEU A 74 6.18 -17.04 -7.50
CA LEU A 74 7.61 -17.25 -7.25
C LEU A 74 8.47 -16.60 -8.33
N HIS A 75 8.04 -16.60 -9.59
CA HIS A 75 8.74 -15.89 -10.66
C HIS A 75 8.70 -14.37 -10.51
N GLU A 76 7.73 -13.81 -9.78
CA GLU A 76 7.72 -12.38 -9.45
C GLU A 76 8.87 -11.97 -8.52
N LEU A 77 9.53 -12.94 -7.86
CA LEU A 77 10.79 -12.73 -7.15
C LEU A 77 11.93 -12.81 -8.17
N PHE A 78 12.15 -11.73 -8.91
CA PHE A 78 13.10 -11.65 -10.04
C PHE A 78 14.53 -12.15 -9.76
N PHE A 79 14.95 -12.15 -8.49
CA PHE A 79 16.28 -12.60 -8.08
C PHE A 79 16.39 -14.13 -7.92
N ILE A 80 15.31 -14.90 -8.14
CA ILE A 80 15.37 -16.37 -8.21
C ILE A 80 15.12 -16.87 -9.64
N SER A 81 16.00 -17.77 -10.08
CA SER A 81 15.96 -18.35 -11.42
C SER A 81 14.80 -19.35 -11.58
N PRO A 82 14.36 -19.62 -12.83
CA PRO A 82 13.36 -20.66 -13.09
C PRO A 82 13.73 -22.05 -12.58
N VAL A 83 15.03 -22.36 -12.50
CA VAL A 83 15.52 -23.63 -11.95
C VAL A 83 15.31 -23.66 -10.44
N GLN A 84 15.63 -22.58 -9.73
CA GLN A 84 15.38 -22.46 -8.28
C GLN A 84 13.89 -22.52 -7.94
N VAL A 85 13.03 -21.87 -8.73
CA VAL A 85 11.56 -21.99 -8.60
C VAL A 85 11.12 -23.44 -8.74
N LYS A 86 11.64 -24.16 -9.74
CA LYS A 86 11.35 -25.58 -9.91
C LYS A 86 11.84 -26.40 -8.72
N SER A 87 13.03 -26.14 -8.19
CA SER A 87 13.55 -26.84 -7.01
C SER A 87 12.63 -26.68 -5.79
N ILE A 88 12.09 -25.48 -5.55
CA ILE A 88 11.12 -25.24 -4.47
C ILE A 88 9.86 -26.07 -4.67
N LEU A 89 9.30 -26.08 -5.88
CA LEU A 89 8.07 -26.80 -6.19
C LEU A 89 8.28 -28.32 -6.09
N SER A 90 9.38 -28.85 -6.64
CA SER A 90 9.72 -30.27 -6.52
C SER A 90 9.97 -30.68 -5.06
N HIS A 91 10.62 -29.83 -4.26
CA HIS A 91 10.76 -30.10 -2.82
C HIS A 91 9.40 -30.24 -2.12
N ARG A 92 8.41 -29.41 -2.48
CA ARG A 92 7.05 -29.50 -1.93
C ARG A 92 6.35 -30.80 -2.30
N GLU A 93 6.59 -31.29 -3.52
CA GLU A 93 5.98 -32.53 -4.03
C GLU A 93 6.66 -33.78 -3.43
N GLU A 94 7.97 -33.77 -3.28
CA GLU A 94 8.75 -34.94 -2.85
C GLU A 94 8.85 -35.08 -1.32
N ASN A 95 9.08 -33.97 -0.61
CA ASN A 95 9.33 -33.97 0.84
C ASN A 95 8.14 -33.43 1.66
N GLY A 96 7.15 -32.84 0.98
CA GLY A 96 6.02 -32.18 1.63
C GLY A 96 6.27 -30.70 1.90
N LEU A 97 5.38 -30.10 2.70
CA LEU A 97 5.42 -28.67 3.00
C LEU A 97 6.61 -28.31 3.90
N PHE A 98 7.19 -27.14 3.67
CA PHE A 98 8.24 -26.57 4.51
C PHE A 98 7.71 -26.34 5.93
N MET A 99 8.47 -26.79 6.93
CA MET A 99 8.13 -26.59 8.34
C MET A 99 8.86 -25.38 8.94
N ASP A 100 10.08 -25.13 8.47
CA ASP A 100 10.90 -23.98 8.83
C ASP A 100 11.52 -23.38 7.57
N VAL A 101 11.76 -22.08 7.58
CA VAL A 101 12.44 -21.36 6.51
C VAL A 101 13.88 -21.83 6.33
N LEU A 102 14.50 -22.40 7.39
CA LEU A 102 15.84 -22.98 7.33
C LEU A 102 15.94 -24.20 6.39
N GLU A 103 14.84 -24.91 6.13
CA GLU A 103 14.80 -26.05 5.20
C GLU A 103 15.08 -25.63 3.75
N LEU A 104 14.95 -24.35 3.42
CA LEU A 104 15.36 -23.85 2.10
C LEU A 104 16.86 -24.03 1.84
N GLN A 105 17.68 -24.19 2.88
CA GLN A 105 19.10 -24.51 2.74
C GLN A 105 19.34 -25.91 2.14
N SER A 106 18.39 -26.84 2.27
CA SER A 106 18.49 -28.16 1.62
C SER A 106 17.98 -28.17 0.18
N VAL A 107 17.38 -27.06 -0.30
CA VAL A 107 16.86 -26.99 -1.67
C VAL A 107 18.03 -26.72 -2.64
N PRO A 108 18.21 -27.55 -3.67
CA PRO A 108 19.34 -27.41 -4.58
C PRO A 108 19.22 -26.16 -5.45
N GLY A 109 20.36 -25.51 -5.69
CA GLY A 109 20.48 -24.32 -6.52
C GLY A 109 20.41 -23.00 -5.76
N PHE A 110 20.25 -23.01 -4.44
CA PHE A 110 20.28 -21.81 -3.61
C PHE A 110 21.66 -21.57 -3.01
N ASP A 111 22.20 -20.37 -3.21
CA ASP A 111 23.38 -19.88 -2.49
C ASP A 111 22.97 -19.09 -1.24
N PRO A 112 23.90 -18.89 -0.26
CA PRO A 112 23.60 -18.19 0.97
C PRO A 112 23.13 -16.73 0.80
N GLN A 113 23.55 -16.04 -0.27
CA GLN A 113 23.15 -14.66 -0.52
C GLN A 113 21.71 -14.60 -1.04
N THR A 114 21.37 -15.43 -2.02
CA THR A 114 20.00 -15.55 -2.53
C THR A 114 19.03 -15.94 -1.42
N LEU A 115 19.40 -16.88 -0.54
CA LEU A 115 18.58 -17.22 0.63
C LEU A 115 18.38 -16.03 1.57
N ARG A 116 19.44 -15.28 1.88
CA ARG A 116 19.31 -14.08 2.74
C ARG A 116 18.34 -13.06 2.15
N TRP A 117 18.35 -12.85 0.84
CA TRP A 117 17.36 -12.00 0.18
C TRP A 117 15.97 -12.59 0.30
N LEU A 118 15.81 -13.87 -0.07
CA LEU A 118 14.54 -14.58 -0.05
C LEU A 118 13.82 -14.45 1.29
N LEU A 119 14.55 -14.60 2.41
CA LEU A 119 14.03 -14.46 3.78
C LEU A 119 13.30 -13.14 4.07
N ASN A 120 13.56 -12.08 3.31
CA ASN A 120 12.89 -10.78 3.47
C ASN A 120 11.55 -10.68 2.71
N PHE A 121 11.26 -11.63 1.82
CA PHE A 121 10.10 -11.60 0.93
C PHE A 121 9.18 -12.82 1.09
N ILE A 122 9.57 -13.80 1.92
CA ILE A 122 8.80 -15.03 2.12
C ILE A 122 8.51 -15.31 3.59
N VAL A 123 7.51 -16.15 3.83
CA VAL A 123 7.23 -16.76 5.13
C VAL A 123 6.95 -18.25 4.97
N VAL A 124 7.27 -19.03 6.00
CA VAL A 124 6.83 -20.41 6.14
C VAL A 124 5.74 -20.44 7.20
N LEU A 125 4.50 -20.68 6.77
CA LEU A 125 3.39 -20.92 7.70
C LEU A 125 3.13 -22.43 7.77
N PRO A 126 3.21 -23.04 8.96
CA PRO A 126 2.96 -24.46 9.13
C PRO A 126 1.53 -24.85 8.69
N PRO A 127 1.29 -26.10 8.27
CA PRO A 127 -0.03 -26.62 7.89
C PRO A 127 -1.09 -26.46 8.99
N ALA A 128 -0.68 -26.51 10.26
CA ALA A 128 -1.56 -26.29 11.40
C ALA A 128 -2.05 -24.84 11.49
N GLU A 129 -1.19 -23.88 11.13
CA GLU A 129 -1.57 -22.47 11.08
C GLU A 129 -2.39 -22.13 9.85
N LEU A 130 -2.19 -22.83 8.72
CA LEU A 130 -2.97 -22.68 7.48
C LEU A 130 -4.48 -22.88 7.68
N LYS A 131 -4.90 -23.75 8.61
CA LYS A 131 -6.32 -23.90 9.02
C LYS A 131 -6.82 -22.78 9.95
N SER A 132 -5.90 -22.09 10.61
CA SER A 132 -6.15 -21.00 11.58
C SER A 132 -5.90 -19.61 11.03
N VAL A 133 -5.41 -19.49 9.78
CA VAL A 133 -5.49 -18.27 8.98
C VAL A 133 -6.95 -18.05 8.61
N SER A 134 -7.76 -17.86 9.65
CA SER A 134 -9.09 -17.31 9.61
C SER A 134 -8.97 -16.04 8.79
N PHE A 135 -9.85 -15.87 7.82
CA PHE A 135 -10.03 -14.66 7.01
C PHE A 135 -9.83 -13.36 7.83
N LYS A 136 -10.11 -13.39 9.14
CA LYS A 136 -9.82 -12.33 10.11
C LYS A 136 -8.34 -11.89 10.23
N LYS A 137 -7.37 -12.80 10.19
CA LYS A 137 -5.92 -12.48 10.23
C LYS A 137 -5.39 -11.97 8.89
N LEU A 138 -5.97 -12.44 7.78
CA LEU A 138 -5.69 -11.87 6.46
C LEU A 138 -6.28 -10.46 6.35
N ILE A 139 -7.54 -10.24 6.80
CA ILE A 139 -8.23 -8.92 6.81
C ILE A 139 -7.46 -7.87 7.64
N MET A 140 -6.60 -8.30 8.56
CA MET A 140 -5.81 -7.42 9.41
C MET A 140 -4.61 -6.76 8.71
N LYS A 141 -4.25 -7.19 7.49
CA LYS A 141 -3.18 -6.59 6.66
C LYS A 141 -3.74 -5.87 5.42
N SER A 142 -4.75 -5.02 5.61
CA SER A 142 -5.21 -4.13 4.55
C SER A 142 -4.36 -2.86 4.47
N GLU A 143 -3.99 -2.47 3.25
CA GLU A 143 -3.39 -1.18 2.98
C GLU A 143 -4.50 -0.14 2.76
N HIS A 144 -4.38 0.98 3.48
CA HIS A 144 -5.32 2.09 3.44
C HIS A 144 -4.58 3.34 2.99
N ASP A 145 -5.04 3.96 1.90
CA ASP A 145 -4.51 5.23 1.38
C ASP A 145 -5.64 6.27 1.40
N LEU A 146 -5.39 7.40 2.07
CA LEU A 146 -6.34 8.51 2.22
C LEU A 146 -5.69 9.81 1.74
N MET A 147 -6.29 10.40 0.71
CA MET A 147 -5.88 11.69 0.16
C MET A 147 -6.99 12.72 0.38
N LEU A 148 -6.61 13.85 1.00
CA LEU A 148 -7.49 15.00 1.22
C LEU A 148 -6.85 16.24 0.59
N ARG A 149 -7.62 16.97 -0.21
CA ARG A 149 -7.20 18.23 -0.82
C ARG A 149 -8.28 19.28 -0.61
N PHE A 150 -7.89 20.41 -0.03
CA PHE A 150 -8.73 21.58 0.17
C PHE A 150 -8.10 22.76 -0.57
N GLY A 151 -8.91 23.57 -1.24
CA GLY A 151 -8.41 24.74 -1.95
C GLY A 151 -9.50 25.78 -2.15
N GLN A 152 -9.13 27.05 -2.03
CA GLN A 152 -9.99 28.18 -2.35
C GLN A 152 -9.14 29.31 -2.95
N VAL A 153 -9.71 29.99 -3.94
CA VAL A 153 -9.11 31.22 -4.48
C VAL A 153 -9.30 32.34 -3.46
N LEU A 154 -8.21 32.97 -3.02
CA LEU A 154 -8.25 34.06 -2.04
C LEU A 154 -8.80 35.36 -2.62
N GLU A 155 -8.66 35.55 -3.93
CA GLU A 155 -9.24 36.69 -4.64
C GLU A 155 -10.76 36.58 -4.69
N ARG A 156 -11.43 37.73 -4.48
CA ARG A 156 -12.89 37.80 -4.39
C ARG A 156 -13.51 37.70 -5.78
N GLN A 157 -13.96 36.51 -6.13
CA GLN A 157 -14.63 36.23 -7.40
C GLN A 157 -16.02 36.88 -7.47
N SER A 158 -16.34 37.53 -8.60
CA SER A 158 -17.59 38.27 -8.80
C SER A 158 -18.85 37.41 -8.66
N GLY A 159 -18.79 36.12 -9.03
CA GLY A 159 -19.89 35.16 -8.92
C GLY A 159 -20.24 34.71 -7.49
N PHE A 160 -19.43 35.09 -6.50
CA PHE A 160 -19.62 34.79 -5.07
C PHE A 160 -19.76 36.07 -4.22
N SER A 161 -19.84 37.26 -4.84
CA SER A 161 -19.99 38.54 -4.14
C SER A 161 -21.46 38.88 -3.90
N SER A 162 -21.79 39.22 -2.65
CA SER A 162 -23.14 39.61 -2.20
C SER A 162 -23.72 40.87 -2.84
N SER A 163 -22.99 41.55 -3.71
CA SER A 163 -23.45 42.73 -4.44
C SER A 163 -24.32 42.43 -5.66
N ASN A 164 -24.42 41.16 -6.10
CA ASN A 164 -25.23 40.71 -7.25
C ASN A 164 -26.28 39.64 -6.87
N LEU A 165 -26.74 39.63 -5.61
CA LEU A 165 -27.86 38.80 -5.13
C LEU A 165 -29.15 39.22 -5.86
N GLY A 166 -29.36 38.68 -7.05
CA GLY A 166 -30.50 39.00 -7.93
C GLY A 166 -30.24 38.84 -9.43
N ALA A 167 -28.99 38.61 -9.87
CA ALA A 167 -28.69 38.29 -11.26
C ALA A 167 -28.59 36.76 -11.47
N ASP A 168 -29.09 36.29 -12.61
CA ASP A 168 -29.23 34.91 -13.12
C ASP A 168 -27.95 34.04 -13.18
N GLY A 169 -26.88 34.41 -12.47
CA GLY A 169 -25.56 33.78 -12.52
C GLY A 169 -24.77 33.77 -11.20
N SER A 170 -25.45 33.86 -10.05
CA SER A 170 -24.81 33.74 -8.73
C SER A 170 -24.69 32.27 -8.30
N TYR A 171 -23.51 31.84 -7.84
CA TYR A 171 -23.30 30.48 -7.35
C TYR A 171 -23.98 30.27 -5.99
N LEU A 172 -24.69 29.14 -5.82
CA LEU A 172 -25.46 28.82 -4.61
C LEU A 172 -24.58 28.27 -3.47
N GLY A 173 -23.42 27.70 -3.78
CA GLY A 173 -22.50 27.06 -2.84
C GLY A 173 -21.25 27.86 -2.50
N SER A 174 -20.40 27.27 -1.66
CA SER A 174 -19.10 27.86 -1.25
C SER A 174 -18.06 27.80 -2.37
N ALA A 175 -17.19 28.83 -2.47
CA ALA A 175 -16.02 28.88 -3.36
C ALA A 175 -14.91 27.88 -2.99
N MET A 176 -15.09 27.13 -1.91
CA MET A 176 -14.17 26.08 -1.47
C MET A 176 -14.33 24.81 -2.32
N ARG A 177 -13.21 24.35 -2.85
CA ARG A 177 -13.04 23.05 -3.51
C ARG A 177 -12.56 22.02 -2.49
N MET A 178 -13.11 20.82 -2.57
CA MET A 178 -12.71 19.69 -1.74
C MET A 178 -12.58 18.44 -2.59
N PHE A 179 -11.50 17.70 -2.42
CA PHE A 179 -11.30 16.40 -3.05
C PHE A 179 -10.85 15.40 -2.00
N THR A 180 -11.56 14.27 -1.93
CA THR A 180 -11.28 13.17 -1.04
C THR A 180 -11.17 11.90 -1.86
N ARG A 181 -10.07 11.18 -1.72
CA ARG A 181 -9.89 9.85 -2.28
C ARG A 181 -9.49 8.90 -1.17
N TYR A 182 -10.21 7.79 -1.07
CA TYR A 182 -9.86 6.68 -0.20
C TYR A 182 -9.65 5.43 -1.05
N ARG A 183 -8.53 4.75 -0.86
CA ARG A 183 -8.21 3.48 -1.50
C ARG A 183 -7.98 2.42 -0.43
N TYR A 184 -8.55 1.26 -0.68
CA TYR A 184 -8.41 0.07 0.13
C TYR A 184 -7.85 -1.03 -0.76
N ASN A 185 -6.69 -1.56 -0.38
CA ASN A 185 -6.11 -2.73 -1.02
C ASN A 185 -5.95 -3.84 0.01
N TYR A 186 -6.53 -4.98 -0.29
CA TYR A 186 -6.40 -6.19 0.51
C TYR A 186 -5.61 -7.22 -0.28
N SER A 187 -4.35 -7.40 0.11
CA SER A 187 -3.48 -8.49 -0.35
C SER A 187 -3.49 -8.71 -1.88
N ASN A 188 -3.70 -7.65 -2.67
CA ASN A 188 -3.88 -7.67 -4.13
C ASN A 188 -5.04 -8.53 -4.67
N VAL A 189 -5.99 -8.94 -3.82
CA VAL A 189 -7.18 -9.71 -4.21
C VAL A 189 -8.44 -8.83 -4.26
N LEU A 190 -8.52 -7.84 -3.37
CA LEU A 190 -9.67 -6.95 -3.30
C LEU A 190 -9.21 -5.48 -3.30
N PHE A 191 -9.69 -4.74 -4.29
CA PHE A 191 -9.44 -3.33 -4.45
C PHE A 191 -10.77 -2.58 -4.34
N ALA A 192 -10.81 -1.57 -3.48
CA ALA A 192 -11.94 -0.65 -3.41
C ALA A 192 -11.42 0.78 -3.40
N SER A 193 -12.08 1.67 -4.13
CA SER A 193 -11.76 3.10 -4.11
C SER A 193 -13.02 3.94 -4.06
N LEU A 194 -12.98 4.96 -3.20
CA LEU A 194 -14.03 5.96 -3.05
C LEU A 194 -13.42 7.31 -3.43
N ASN A 195 -14.00 7.98 -4.43
CA ASN A 195 -13.62 9.33 -4.82
C ASN A 195 -14.82 10.25 -4.60
N MET A 196 -14.61 11.32 -3.86
CA MET A 196 -15.59 12.37 -3.61
C MET A 196 -14.97 13.70 -3.99
N GLU A 197 -15.61 14.44 -4.89
CA GLU A 197 -15.20 15.77 -5.29
C GLU A 197 -16.36 16.74 -5.03
N LYS A 198 -16.01 17.93 -4.53
CA LYS A 198 -16.91 19.06 -4.40
C LYS A 198 -16.28 20.23 -5.14
N ASP A 199 -16.97 20.68 -6.18
CA ASP A 199 -16.58 21.87 -6.92
C ASP A 199 -16.97 23.18 -6.20
N ALA A 200 -16.36 24.26 -6.67
CA ALA A 200 -16.66 25.61 -6.20
C ALA A 200 -18.05 26.01 -6.70
N GLY A 201 -18.91 26.48 -5.80
CA GLY A 201 -20.26 26.95 -6.15
C GLY A 201 -21.38 25.90 -6.07
N GLU A 202 -21.05 24.62 -5.86
CA GLU A 202 -22.05 23.57 -5.61
C GLU A 202 -22.34 23.41 -4.10
N PRO A 203 -23.61 23.17 -3.71
CA PRO A 203 -23.96 22.80 -2.35
C PRO A 203 -23.40 21.41 -2.02
N LEU A 204 -23.02 21.19 -0.77
CA LEU A 204 -22.71 19.85 -0.26
C LEU A 204 -24.01 19.04 -0.28
N SER A 205 -24.18 18.18 -1.29
CA SER A 205 -25.20 17.14 -1.26
C SER A 205 -24.58 15.88 -0.68
N PHE A 206 -25.29 15.28 0.28
CA PHE A 206 -24.95 14.05 0.98
C PHE A 206 -26.02 13.00 0.70
#